data_AF-A0A0V0HMW3-F1
#
_entry.id   AF-A0A0V0HMW3-F1
#
_cell.length_a   1.000
_cell.length_b   1.000
_cell.length_c   1.000
_cell.angle_alpha   90.00
_cell.angle_beta   90.00
_cell.angle_gamma   90.00
#
_symmetry.space_group_name_H-M   'P 1'
#
loop_
_entity.id
_entity.type
_entity.pdbx_description
1 polymer ?
#
loop_
_entity_poly.entity_id
_entity_poly.type
_entity_poly.pdbx_seq_one_letter_code
_entity_poly.pdbx_strand_id
1 'polypeptide(L)'
;MARCRLLLFLAALSSIFGLLHASAGDADPIYSACVDQCEKTGCVGDECSQHCNFTSGGIPVDGPWYLQEPLYLRWKQWDCLSDCRYHCMIAREEGRQKLGLQPIKYHRKWPFQRVYGIQEPVSVAFSVLNLAIQFHGWVSFFILVNYNLPFSPKKKPYYEYTGLWHIYAILSMNSWIWSAVSHSRDVELTEKLDYSSVVAFIGYSLLVAILRAFNVRDEASRVMIAAPIVAFVTTHILYLNFYQLNYGLNIKVCVAMTMLQFILWVVWAGFT
;
A
#
# COMPACT_ATOMS: atom_id res chain seq x y z
N MET A 1 -10.07 7.86 -38.61
CA MET A 1 -10.71 8.11 -37.30
C MET A 1 -10.00 7.45 -36.10
N ALA A 2 -9.52 6.20 -36.18
CA ALA A 2 -8.82 5.53 -35.06
C ALA A 2 -7.48 6.18 -34.63
N ARG A 3 -6.66 6.66 -35.57
CA ARG A 3 -5.38 7.35 -35.26
C ARG A 3 -5.55 8.68 -34.52
N CYS A 4 -6.62 9.42 -34.81
CA CYS A 4 -6.89 10.72 -34.16
C CYS A 4 -7.36 10.54 -32.71
N ARG A 5 -8.06 9.43 -32.41
CA ARG A 5 -8.45 9.05 -31.04
C ARG A 5 -7.26 8.58 -30.21
N LEU A 6 -6.29 7.88 -30.81
CA LEU A 6 -5.05 7.46 -30.14
C LEU A 6 -4.15 8.63 -29.76
N LEU A 7 -4.06 9.67 -30.61
CA LEU A 7 -3.28 10.87 -30.34
C LEU A 7 -3.93 11.75 -29.25
N LEU A 8 -5.27 11.84 -29.23
CA LEU A 8 -6.01 12.45 -28.12
C LEU A 8 -5.85 11.65 -26.82
N PHE A 9 -5.72 10.32 -26.91
CA PHE A 9 -5.42 9.42 -25.79
C PHE A 9 -4.03 9.68 -25.18
N LEU A 10 -3.01 9.84 -26.03
CA LEU A 10 -1.64 10.14 -25.61
C LEU A 10 -1.52 11.56 -25.03
N ALA A 11 -2.29 12.53 -25.56
CA ALA A 11 -2.35 13.89 -25.02
C ALA A 11 -3.10 13.98 -23.68
N ALA A 12 -4.13 13.16 -23.46
CA ALA A 12 -4.80 13.05 -22.16
C ALA A 12 -3.88 12.41 -21.10
N LEU A 13 -3.09 11.41 -21.47
CA LEU A 13 -2.07 10.80 -20.61
C LEU A 13 -0.91 11.75 -20.29
N SER A 14 -0.53 12.65 -21.22
CA SER A 14 0.53 13.64 -20.97
C SER A 14 0.14 14.75 -20.01
N SER A 15 -1.15 14.96 -19.78
CA SER A 15 -1.68 16.05 -18.95
C SER A 15 -1.67 15.75 -17.45
N ILE A 16 -1.35 14.51 -17.05
CA ILE A 16 -1.33 14.06 -15.65
C ILE A 16 0.07 14.22 -15.03
N PHE A 17 1.06 14.67 -15.81
CA PHE A 17 2.44 14.84 -15.33
C PHE A 17 2.63 16.16 -14.56
N GLY A 18 1.95 16.26 -13.41
CA GLY A 18 2.16 17.30 -12.41
C GLY A 18 3.35 17.00 -11.49
N LEU A 19 4.06 18.06 -11.10
CA LEU A 19 5.37 18.07 -10.45
C LEU A 19 5.46 17.25 -9.16
N LEU A 20 6.58 16.54 -9.02
CA LEU A 20 7.07 16.03 -7.73
C LEU A 20 7.55 17.23 -6.91
N HIS A 21 6.77 17.65 -5.92
CA HIS A 21 7.25 18.54 -4.87
C HIS A 21 7.64 17.74 -3.64
N ALA A 22 8.78 18.09 -3.05
CA ALA A 22 9.13 17.67 -1.71
C ALA A 22 8.05 18.15 -0.72
N SER A 23 7.91 17.46 0.41
CA SER A 23 6.91 17.79 1.43
C SER A 23 7.15 19.22 1.92
N ALA A 24 6.18 20.13 1.76
CA ALA A 24 6.34 21.54 2.13
C ALA A 24 6.67 21.74 3.62
N GLY A 25 6.23 20.81 4.49
CA GLY A 25 6.54 20.83 5.92
C GLY A 25 8.00 20.51 6.26
N ASP A 26 8.71 19.77 5.40
CA ASP A 26 10.12 19.40 5.64
C ASP A 26 11.06 20.60 5.55
N ALA A 27 10.63 21.65 4.83
CA ALA A 27 11.36 22.89 4.68
C ALA A 27 11.02 23.92 5.79
N ASP A 28 10.11 23.61 6.73
CA ASP A 28 9.75 24.53 7.81
C ASP A 28 10.87 24.55 8.88
N PRO A 29 11.56 25.70 9.07
CA PRO A 29 12.69 25.78 10.00
C PRO A 29 12.28 25.58 11.46
N ILE A 30 11.03 25.91 11.82
CA ILE A 30 10.52 25.72 13.19
C ILE A 30 10.37 24.22 13.48
N TYR A 31 9.85 23.49 12.49
CA TYR A 31 9.72 22.04 12.57
C TYR A 31 11.10 21.36 12.67
N SER A 32 12.04 21.72 11.80
CA SER A 32 13.40 21.16 11.82
C SER A 32 14.10 21.41 13.17
N ALA A 33 14.01 22.63 13.70
CA ALA A 33 14.61 22.96 15.00
C ALA A 33 14.00 22.16 16.16
N CYS A 34 12.68 21.92 16.13
CA CYS A 34 12.01 21.08 17.13
C CYS A 34 12.53 19.63 17.08
N VAL A 35 12.66 19.06 15.89
CA VAL A 35 13.15 17.68 15.73
C VAL A 35 14.59 17.56 16.23
N ASP A 36 15.46 18.50 15.87
CA ASP A 36 16.87 18.52 16.31
C ASP A 36 17.00 18.67 17.84
N GLN A 37 16.10 19.43 18.48
CA GLN A 37 16.06 19.58 19.92
C GLN A 37 15.52 18.34 20.61
N CYS A 38 14.45 17.75 20.07
CA CYS A 38 13.85 16.54 20.61
C CYS A 38 14.80 15.34 20.53
N GLU A 39 15.58 15.20 19.45
CA GLU A 39 16.56 14.12 19.34
C GLU A 39 17.65 14.20 20.43
N LYS A 40 17.99 15.42 20.88
CA LYS A 40 18.97 15.66 21.95
C LYS A 40 18.39 15.53 23.36
N THR A 41 17.14 15.96 23.54
CA THR A 41 16.51 16.09 24.87
C THR A 41 15.52 14.97 25.19
N GLY A 42 15.03 14.26 24.16
CA GLY A 42 13.99 13.25 24.24
C GLY A 42 12.58 13.80 24.48
N CYS A 43 12.39 15.12 24.42
CA CYS A 43 11.14 15.77 24.79
C CYS A 43 10.70 16.86 23.80
N VAL A 44 9.39 17.00 23.63
CA VAL A 44 8.74 18.11 22.94
C VAL A 44 7.81 18.81 23.93
N GLY A 45 8.22 19.95 24.47
CA GLY A 45 7.49 20.63 25.54
C GLY A 45 7.42 19.76 26.80
N ASP A 46 6.21 19.48 27.28
CA ASP A 46 5.96 18.65 28.47
C ASP A 46 5.85 17.14 28.15
N GLU A 47 5.80 16.76 26.87
CA GLU A 47 5.72 15.37 26.44
C GLU A 47 7.13 14.82 26.16
N CYS A 48 7.58 13.88 27.01
CA CYS A 48 8.85 13.19 26.86
C CYS A 48 8.66 11.75 26.43
N SER A 49 9.34 11.34 25.35
CA SER A 49 9.34 9.95 24.90
C SER A 49 10.32 9.14 25.75
N GLN A 50 9.80 8.20 26.54
CA GLN A 50 10.61 7.36 27.45
C GLN A 50 11.74 6.59 26.72
N HIS A 51 11.55 6.30 25.42
CA HIS A 51 12.50 5.57 24.58
C HIS A 51 13.64 6.46 24.01
N CYS A 52 13.55 7.80 24.18
CA CYS A 52 14.59 8.75 23.78
C CYS A 52 15.58 9.10 24.91
N ASN A 53 15.41 8.54 26.11
CA ASN A 53 16.29 8.83 27.24
C ASN A 53 17.68 8.21 27.00
N PHE A 54 18.61 9.02 26.49
CA PHE A 54 20.03 8.67 26.36
C PHE A 54 20.77 8.57 27.70
N THR A 55 20.08 8.78 28.83
CA THR A 55 20.64 8.71 30.19
C THR A 55 19.89 7.70 31.05
N SER A 56 20.36 6.44 31.00
CA SER A 56 20.60 5.53 32.13
C SER A 56 20.28 4.07 31.77
N GLY A 57 21.33 3.28 31.56
CA GLY A 57 21.26 1.82 31.54
C GLY A 57 21.06 1.21 30.16
N GLY A 58 22.07 1.29 29.29
CA GLY A 58 22.19 0.30 28.22
C GLY A 58 22.09 -1.08 28.85
N ILE A 59 21.04 -1.84 28.52
CA ILE A 59 20.97 -3.25 28.89
C ILE A 59 22.23 -3.89 28.27
N PRO A 60 23.11 -4.53 29.06
CA PRO A 60 24.28 -5.17 28.51
C PRO A 60 23.82 -6.14 27.43
N VAL A 61 24.49 -6.12 26.28
CA VAL A 61 24.26 -7.05 25.17
C VAL A 61 24.40 -8.52 25.62
N ASP A 62 25.01 -8.75 26.79
CA ASP A 62 25.17 -10.03 27.49
C ASP A 62 24.15 -10.28 28.62
N GLY A 63 22.91 -9.79 28.47
CA GLY A 63 21.81 -10.04 29.41
C GLY A 63 21.11 -11.39 29.21
N PRO A 64 20.55 -12.01 30.27
CA PRO A 64 19.71 -13.20 30.14
C PRO A 64 18.56 -12.99 29.15
N TRP A 65 18.34 -13.96 28.25
CA TRP A 65 17.35 -13.89 27.14
C TRP A 65 15.91 -13.55 27.57
N TYR A 66 15.55 -13.75 28.85
CA TYR A 66 14.23 -13.46 29.40
C TYR A 66 14.02 -11.99 29.82
N LEU A 67 15.08 -11.18 29.87
CA LEU A 67 15.01 -9.72 30.07
C LEU A 67 14.85 -8.96 28.76
N GLN A 68 14.93 -9.68 27.63
CA GLN A 68 14.75 -9.10 26.31
C GLN A 68 13.26 -8.86 26.10
N GLU A 69 12.89 -7.61 25.80
CA GLU A 69 11.49 -7.27 25.59
C GLU A 69 10.89 -8.16 24.50
N PRO A 70 9.69 -8.73 24.75
CA PRO A 70 9.05 -9.60 23.78
C PRO A 70 8.81 -8.86 22.47
N LEU A 71 8.92 -9.58 21.36
CA LEU A 71 8.89 -9.01 20.00
C LEU A 71 7.65 -8.15 19.72
N TYR A 72 6.51 -8.44 20.37
CA TYR A 72 5.30 -7.64 20.24
C TYR A 72 5.37 -6.27 20.93
N LEU A 73 6.18 -6.11 22.00
CA LEU A 73 6.45 -4.82 22.64
C LEU A 73 7.46 -4.03 21.82
N ARG A 74 8.51 -4.69 21.33
CA ARG A 74 9.49 -4.08 20.42
C ARG A 74 8.85 -3.59 19.12
N TRP A 75 7.84 -4.31 18.61
CA TRP A 75 7.05 -3.87 17.45
C TRP A 75 6.21 -2.62 17.75
N LYS A 76 5.67 -2.50 18.97
CA LYS A 76 4.86 -1.35 19.40
C LYS A 76 5.69 -0.10 19.67
N GLN A 77 6.96 -0.25 20.03
CA GLN A 77 7.86 0.86 20.33
C GLN A 77 8.25 1.62 19.07
N TRP A 78 8.13 2.94 19.11
CA TRP A 78 8.57 3.84 18.05
C TRP A 78 10.05 4.20 18.24
N ASP A 79 10.77 4.38 17.14
CA ASP A 79 12.15 4.89 17.20
C ASP A 79 12.11 6.34 17.70
N CYS A 80 13.11 6.75 18.48
CA CYS A 80 13.17 8.10 19.05
C CYS A 80 12.95 9.20 18.00
N LEU A 81 13.65 9.10 16.86
CA LEU A 81 13.51 10.03 15.75
C LEU A 81 12.07 10.07 15.18
N SER A 82 11.40 8.92 15.12
CA SER A 82 10.04 8.82 14.58
C SER A 82 8.98 9.42 15.51
N ASP A 83 9.20 9.37 16.82
CA ASP A 83 8.37 10.04 17.80
C ASP A 83 8.62 11.54 17.83
N CYS A 84 9.88 11.98 17.84
CA CYS A 84 10.21 13.40 17.75
C CYS A 84 9.59 14.07 16.52
N ARG A 85 9.71 13.43 15.34
CA ARG A 85 9.05 13.91 14.11
C ARG A 85 7.53 14.02 14.27
N TYR A 86 6.91 13.05 14.94
CA TYR A 86 5.46 13.05 15.15
C TYR A 86 5.01 14.16 16.10
N HIS A 87 5.58 14.24 17.31
CA HIS A 87 5.19 15.26 18.29
C HIS A 87 5.48 16.67 17.79
N CYS A 88 6.62 16.91 17.12
CA CYS A 88 6.93 18.19 16.50
C CYS A 88 5.98 18.56 15.35
N MET A 89 5.57 17.57 14.54
CA MET A 89 4.57 17.78 13.48
C MET A 89 3.22 18.21 14.09
N ILE A 90 2.73 17.50 15.10
CA ILE A 90 1.45 17.81 15.75
C ILE A 90 1.49 19.19 16.41
N ALA A 91 2.53 19.48 17.21
CA ALA A 91 2.69 20.79 17.86
C ALA A 91 2.76 21.94 16.85
N ARG A 92 3.43 21.72 15.70
CA ARG A 92 3.52 22.72 14.65
C ARG A 92 2.16 22.98 13.99
N GLU A 93 1.41 21.92 13.71
CA GLU A 93 0.09 22.01 13.08
C GLU A 93 -0.96 22.61 14.00
N GLU A 94 -0.90 22.38 15.31
CA GLU A 94 -1.74 23.10 16.29
C GLU A 94 -1.51 24.62 16.22
N GLY A 95 -0.24 25.04 16.08
CA GLY A 95 0.11 26.45 15.88
C GLY A 95 -0.44 27.01 14.57
N ARG A 96 -0.38 26.24 13.48
CA ARG A 96 -0.92 26.62 12.16
C ARG A 96 -2.45 26.69 12.16
N GLN A 97 -3.10 25.76 12.86
CA GLN A 97 -4.56 25.72 13.01
C GLN A 97 -5.07 26.96 13.76
N LYS A 98 -4.37 27.41 14.83
CA LYS A 98 -4.68 28.66 15.53
C LYS A 98 -4.61 29.90 14.63
N LEU A 99 -3.79 29.85 13.57
CA LEU A 99 -3.66 30.90 12.56
C LEU A 99 -4.61 30.72 11.36
N GLY A 100 -5.48 29.71 11.38
CA GLY A 100 -6.41 29.41 10.28
C GLY A 100 -5.73 28.90 9.00
N LEU A 101 -4.48 28.45 9.08
CA LEU A 101 -3.74 27.91 7.94
C LEU A 101 -4.17 26.47 7.64
N GLN A 102 -4.12 26.08 6.37
CA GLN A 102 -4.39 24.72 5.95
C GLN A 102 -3.26 23.75 6.38
N PRO A 103 -3.58 22.50 6.72
CA PRO A 103 -2.58 21.51 7.09
C PRO A 103 -1.60 21.25 5.96
N ILE A 104 -0.33 21.02 6.28
CA ILE A 104 0.69 20.63 5.30
C ILE A 104 1.24 19.24 5.61
N LYS A 105 1.91 18.67 4.60
CA LYS A 105 2.50 17.33 4.67
C LYS A 105 3.92 17.41 5.23
N TYR A 106 4.28 16.53 6.16
CA TYR A 106 5.62 16.40 6.76
C TYR A 106 6.15 14.99 6.53
N HIS A 107 7.33 14.83 5.96
CA HIS A 107 7.97 13.57 5.59
C HIS A 107 7.01 12.61 4.88
N ARG A 108 6.19 13.14 3.98
CA ARG A 108 5.14 12.40 3.26
C ARG A 108 4.02 11.83 4.14
N LYS A 109 3.86 12.33 5.36
CA LYS A 109 2.76 12.04 6.28
C LYS A 109 1.87 13.27 6.48
N TRP A 110 0.60 13.02 6.76
CA TRP A 110 -0.33 14.03 7.23
C TRP A 110 -0.35 14.04 8.77
N PRO A 111 -0.73 15.16 9.41
CA PRO A 111 -0.78 15.28 10.86
C PRO A 111 -2.00 14.56 11.46
N PHE A 112 -2.03 13.23 11.33
CA PHE A 112 -3.07 12.39 11.93
C PHE A 112 -2.73 12.08 13.39
N GLN A 113 -3.74 12.09 14.25
CA GLN A 113 -3.58 11.70 15.65
C GLN A 113 -3.47 10.17 15.78
N ARG A 114 -2.40 9.71 16.44
CA ARG A 114 -2.19 8.31 16.81
C ARG A 114 -3.15 7.91 17.93
N VAL A 115 -3.71 6.70 17.85
CA VAL A 115 -4.62 6.16 18.89
C VAL A 115 -4.17 4.74 19.25
N TYR A 116 -3.92 4.47 20.54
CA TYR A 116 -3.44 3.17 21.04
C TYR A 116 -2.21 2.60 20.29
N GLY A 117 -1.32 3.47 19.81
CA GLY A 117 -0.12 3.07 19.05
C GLY A 117 -0.35 2.79 17.57
N ILE A 118 -1.59 2.92 17.06
CA ILE A 118 -1.93 2.86 15.64
C ILE A 118 -1.71 4.24 15.01
N GLN A 119 -0.98 4.29 13.89
CA GLN A 119 -0.71 5.55 13.18
C GLN A 119 -1.97 6.14 12.53
N GLU A 120 -2.72 5.33 11.78
CA GLU A 120 -3.90 5.77 11.03
C GLU A 120 -5.11 4.87 11.32
N PRO A 121 -5.82 5.06 12.46
CA PRO A 121 -6.84 4.11 12.90
C PRO A 121 -8.01 3.97 11.93
N VAL A 122 -8.39 5.06 11.26
CA VAL A 122 -9.46 5.08 10.27
C VAL A 122 -9.05 4.29 9.01
N SER A 123 -7.84 4.50 8.50
CA SER A 123 -7.30 3.77 7.35
C SER A 123 -7.23 2.27 7.65
N VAL A 124 -6.73 1.89 8.84
CA VAL A 124 -6.69 0.49 9.28
C VAL A 124 -8.09 -0.14 9.31
N ALA A 125 -9.08 0.56 9.88
CA ALA A 125 -10.45 0.07 9.94
C ALA A 125 -11.03 -0.16 8.53
N PHE A 126 -10.83 0.78 7.60
CA PHE A 126 -11.27 0.61 6.21
C PHE A 126 -10.55 -0.53 5.49
N SER A 127 -9.25 -0.73 5.72
CA SER A 127 -8.52 -1.87 5.13
C SER A 127 -9.02 -3.21 5.66
N VAL A 128 -9.32 -3.31 6.96
CA VAL A 128 -9.90 -4.52 7.58
C VAL A 128 -11.31 -4.79 7.06
N LEU A 129 -12.15 -3.76 6.91
CA LEU A 129 -13.49 -3.92 6.32
C LEU A 129 -13.41 -4.39 4.87
N ASN A 130 -12.51 -3.82 4.06
CA ASN A 130 -12.29 -4.28 2.68
C ASN A 130 -11.81 -5.75 2.65
N LEU A 131 -10.88 -6.12 3.52
CA LEU A 131 -10.43 -7.50 3.67
C LEU A 131 -11.61 -8.46 3.97
N ALA A 132 -12.49 -8.08 4.91
CA ALA A 132 -13.65 -8.88 5.27
C ALA A 132 -14.63 -9.07 4.09
N ILE A 133 -14.87 -8.01 3.31
CA ILE A 133 -15.72 -8.07 2.11
C ILE A 133 -15.10 -8.98 1.05
N GLN A 134 -13.79 -8.87 0.79
CA GLN A 134 -13.08 -9.72 -0.17
C GLN A 134 -13.11 -11.19 0.26
N PHE A 135 -12.89 -11.46 1.55
CA PHE A 135 -12.98 -12.82 2.10
C PHE A 135 -14.39 -13.39 1.95
N HIS A 136 -15.42 -12.62 2.31
CA HIS A 136 -16.81 -13.03 2.14
C HIS A 136 -17.16 -13.33 0.67
N GLY A 137 -16.70 -12.48 -0.25
CA GLY A 137 -16.88 -12.69 -1.69
C GLY A 137 -16.20 -13.97 -2.19
N TRP A 138 -14.97 -14.23 -1.74
CA TRP A 138 -14.23 -15.45 -2.08
C TRP A 138 -14.91 -16.72 -1.56
N VAL A 139 -15.37 -16.72 -0.31
CA VAL A 139 -16.12 -17.85 0.28
C VAL A 139 -17.42 -18.09 -0.49
N SER A 140 -18.15 -17.03 -0.80
CA SER A 140 -19.40 -17.12 -1.59
C SER A 140 -19.16 -17.73 -2.97
N PHE A 141 -18.09 -17.30 -3.66
CA PHE A 141 -17.67 -17.86 -4.94
C PHE A 141 -17.23 -19.32 -4.82
N PHE A 142 -16.47 -19.66 -3.78
CA PHE A 142 -16.04 -21.03 -3.52
C PHE A 142 -17.23 -21.97 -3.31
N ILE A 143 -18.25 -21.53 -2.54
CA ILE A 143 -19.47 -22.31 -2.32
C ILE A 143 -20.23 -22.51 -3.64
N LEU A 144 -20.39 -21.43 -4.42
CA LEU A 144 -21.07 -21.48 -5.72
C LEU A 144 -20.43 -22.52 -6.66
N VAL A 145 -19.11 -22.50 -6.80
CA VAL A 145 -18.40 -23.37 -7.74
C VAL A 145 -18.38 -24.83 -7.31
N ASN A 146 -18.30 -25.11 -5.99
CA ASN A 146 -18.15 -26.48 -5.50
C ASN A 146 -19.47 -27.17 -5.12
N TYR A 147 -20.52 -26.41 -4.78
CA TYR A 147 -21.77 -26.99 -4.25
C TYR A 147 -22.99 -26.71 -5.12
N ASN A 148 -23.04 -25.56 -5.81
CA ASN A 148 -24.23 -25.16 -6.57
C ASN A 148 -24.11 -25.42 -8.08
N LEU A 149 -22.89 -25.46 -8.62
CA LEU A 149 -22.66 -25.72 -10.04
C LEU A 149 -22.41 -27.22 -10.30
N PRO A 150 -23.02 -27.81 -11.35
CA PRO A 150 -22.79 -29.21 -11.70
C PRO A 150 -21.34 -29.41 -12.13
N PHE A 151 -20.68 -30.43 -11.59
CA PHE A 151 -19.32 -30.78 -12.01
C PHE A 151 -19.30 -31.30 -13.46
N SER A 152 -18.26 -30.92 -14.20
CA SER A 152 -18.00 -31.50 -15.53
C SER A 152 -17.77 -33.02 -15.40
N PRO A 153 -18.06 -33.85 -16.43
CA PRO A 153 -17.80 -35.30 -16.42
C PRO A 153 -16.36 -35.68 -16.04
N LYS A 154 -15.41 -34.75 -16.20
CA LYS A 154 -13.99 -34.89 -15.83
C LYS A 154 -13.66 -34.45 -14.39
N LYS A 155 -14.65 -34.30 -13.50
CA LYS A 155 -14.51 -33.77 -12.11
C LYS A 155 -13.82 -32.40 -12.01
N LYS A 156 -13.85 -31.61 -13.09
CA LYS A 156 -13.35 -30.22 -13.10
C LYS A 156 -14.50 -29.27 -12.78
N PRO A 157 -14.24 -28.12 -12.12
CA PRO A 157 -15.25 -27.09 -11.95
C PRO A 157 -15.78 -26.66 -13.32
N TYR A 158 -17.10 -26.46 -13.42
CA TYR A 158 -17.76 -26.07 -14.68
C TYR A 158 -17.20 -24.76 -15.25
N TYR A 159 -16.82 -23.85 -14.36
CA TYR A 159 -16.24 -22.57 -14.73
C TYR A 159 -14.71 -22.68 -14.91
N GLU A 160 -14.25 -22.55 -16.16
CA GLU A 160 -12.84 -22.74 -16.54
C GLU A 160 -11.87 -21.72 -15.91
N TYR A 161 -12.37 -20.56 -15.50
CA TYR A 161 -11.57 -19.49 -14.89
C TYR A 161 -11.53 -19.54 -13.36
N THR A 162 -12.10 -20.58 -12.74
CA THR A 162 -12.14 -20.75 -11.27
C THR A 162 -10.78 -20.55 -10.60
N GLY A 163 -9.72 -21.15 -11.16
CA GLY A 163 -8.36 -21.02 -10.61
C GLY A 163 -7.87 -19.57 -10.62
N LEU A 164 -8.19 -18.80 -11.67
CA LEU A 164 -7.78 -17.40 -11.76
C LEU A 164 -8.45 -16.55 -10.68
N TRP A 165 -9.75 -16.75 -10.43
CA TRP A 165 -10.46 -16.00 -9.41
C TRP A 165 -10.04 -16.34 -7.98
N HIS A 166 -9.62 -17.58 -7.71
CA HIS A 166 -9.02 -17.92 -6.42
C HIS A 166 -7.69 -17.20 -6.19
N ILE A 167 -6.81 -17.17 -7.19
CA ILE A 167 -5.54 -16.42 -7.09
C ILE A 167 -5.82 -14.91 -6.95
N TYR A 168 -6.79 -14.38 -7.69
CA TYR A 168 -7.22 -12.98 -7.57
C TYR A 168 -7.62 -12.64 -6.13
N ALA A 169 -8.47 -13.46 -5.53
CA ALA A 169 -8.94 -13.25 -4.17
C ALA A 169 -7.79 -13.32 -3.15
N ILE A 170 -6.88 -14.29 -3.29
CA ILE A 170 -5.71 -14.42 -2.41
C ILE A 170 -4.83 -13.17 -2.48
N LEU A 171 -4.53 -12.68 -3.70
CA LEU A 171 -3.73 -11.46 -3.88
C LEU A 171 -4.45 -10.21 -3.37
N SER A 172 -5.78 -10.11 -3.58
CA SER A 172 -6.57 -9.01 -3.04
C SER A 172 -6.53 -8.98 -1.52
N MET A 173 -6.80 -10.11 -0.87
CA MET A 173 -6.73 -10.23 0.59
C MET A 173 -5.32 -9.93 1.11
N ASN A 174 -4.27 -10.42 0.43
CA ASN A 174 -2.88 -10.10 0.78
C ASN A 174 -2.61 -8.59 0.74
N SER A 175 -3.11 -7.89 -0.28
CA SER A 175 -2.97 -6.43 -0.41
C SER A 175 -3.65 -5.68 0.73
N TRP A 176 -4.88 -6.07 1.12
CA TRP A 176 -5.58 -5.43 2.23
C TRP A 176 -4.96 -5.72 3.60
N ILE A 177 -4.38 -6.91 3.78
CA ILE A 177 -3.61 -7.24 4.98
C ILE A 177 -2.40 -6.31 5.10
N TRP A 178 -1.60 -6.19 4.03
CA TRP A 178 -0.42 -5.32 4.07
C TRP A 178 -0.78 -3.84 4.21
N SER A 179 -1.88 -3.39 3.61
CA SER A 179 -2.42 -2.05 3.83
C SER A 179 -2.82 -1.82 5.29
N ALA A 180 -3.52 -2.77 5.92
CA ALA A 180 -3.85 -2.65 7.35
C ALA A 180 -2.58 -2.62 8.23
N VAL A 181 -1.57 -3.41 7.89
CA VAL A 181 -0.28 -3.44 8.61
C VAL A 181 0.49 -2.13 8.42
N SER A 182 0.60 -1.60 7.21
CA SER A 182 1.33 -0.34 6.92
C SER A 182 0.68 0.86 7.61
N HIS A 183 -0.65 0.99 7.55
CA HIS A 183 -1.39 2.04 8.24
C HIS A 183 -1.38 1.89 9.76
N SER A 184 -1.21 0.66 10.28
CA SER A 184 -1.02 0.45 11.72
C SER A 184 0.36 0.90 12.18
N ARG A 185 1.40 0.52 11.43
CA ARG A 185 2.80 0.75 11.74
C ARG A 185 3.56 1.04 10.45
N ASP A 186 3.82 2.32 10.24
CA ASP A 186 4.45 2.84 9.05
C ASP A 186 5.97 2.88 9.23
N VAL A 187 6.62 1.79 8.81
CA VAL A 187 8.07 1.64 8.72
C VAL A 187 8.44 1.29 7.29
N GLU A 188 9.67 1.59 6.88
CA GLU A 188 10.10 1.41 5.48
C GLU A 188 9.80 0.00 4.93
N LEU A 189 9.94 -1.04 5.76
CA LEU A 189 9.62 -2.41 5.38
C LEU A 189 8.12 -2.63 5.11
N THR A 190 7.23 -2.20 6.01
CA THR A 190 5.79 -2.42 5.88
C THR A 190 5.22 -1.59 4.73
N GLU A 191 5.75 -0.38 4.53
CA GLU A 191 5.42 0.48 3.40
C GLU A 191 5.82 -0.16 2.05
N LYS A 192 7.05 -0.67 1.93
CA LYS A 192 7.49 -1.36 0.70
C LYS A 192 6.65 -2.60 0.41
N LEU A 193 6.30 -3.38 1.45
CA LEU A 193 5.48 -4.58 1.29
C LEU A 193 4.04 -4.25 0.90
N ASP A 194 3.46 -3.20 1.45
CA ASP A 194 2.14 -2.70 1.05
C ASP A 194 2.12 -2.30 -0.43
N TYR A 195 3.04 -1.43 -0.87
CA TYR A 195 3.13 -1.07 -2.28
C TYR A 195 3.39 -2.28 -3.20
N SER A 196 4.25 -3.20 -2.78
CA SER A 196 4.54 -4.43 -3.54
C SER A 196 3.29 -5.30 -3.70
N SER A 197 2.52 -5.45 -2.62
CA SER A 197 1.28 -6.24 -2.61
C SER A 197 0.19 -5.62 -3.50
N VAL A 198 0.05 -4.29 -3.48
CA VAL A 198 -0.87 -3.54 -4.35
C VAL A 198 -0.47 -3.70 -5.82
N VAL A 199 0.82 -3.56 -6.14
CA VAL A 199 1.33 -3.75 -7.51
C VAL A 199 1.08 -5.18 -8.00
N ALA A 200 1.35 -6.19 -7.17
CA ALA A 200 1.08 -7.58 -7.50
C ALA A 200 -0.42 -7.82 -7.78
N PHE A 201 -1.28 -7.28 -6.92
CA PHE A 201 -2.74 -7.39 -7.08
C PHE A 201 -3.24 -6.71 -8.35
N ILE A 202 -2.84 -5.45 -8.61
CA ILE A 202 -3.24 -4.71 -9.82
C ILE A 202 -2.71 -5.40 -11.08
N GLY A 203 -1.46 -5.84 -11.07
CA GLY A 203 -0.85 -6.55 -12.20
C GLY A 203 -1.58 -7.86 -12.52
N TYR A 204 -1.93 -8.64 -11.50
CA TYR A 204 -2.72 -9.84 -11.66
C TYR A 204 -4.15 -9.56 -12.12
N SER A 205 -4.77 -8.51 -11.59
CA SER A 205 -6.10 -8.04 -11.97
C SER A 205 -6.17 -7.65 -13.46
N LEU A 206 -5.12 -6.99 -13.98
CA LEU A 206 -4.97 -6.71 -15.40
C LEU A 206 -4.84 -8.00 -16.23
N LEU A 207 -4.05 -8.97 -15.78
CA LEU A 207 -3.93 -10.28 -16.43
C LEU A 207 -5.30 -10.98 -16.53
N VAL A 208 -6.06 -11.02 -15.43
CA VAL A 208 -7.41 -11.61 -15.41
C VAL A 208 -8.33 -10.90 -16.39
N ALA A 209 -8.30 -9.56 -16.43
CA ALA A 209 -9.11 -8.78 -17.37
C ALA A 209 -8.80 -9.14 -18.82
N ILE A 210 -7.52 -9.27 -19.20
CA ILE A 210 -7.13 -9.67 -20.57
C ILE A 210 -7.62 -11.09 -20.87
N LEU A 211 -7.30 -12.07 -20.03
CA LEU A 211 -7.66 -13.47 -20.28
C LEU A 211 -9.18 -13.67 -20.36
N ARG A 212 -9.94 -12.94 -19.54
CA ARG A 212 -11.40 -13.02 -19.48
C ARG A 212 -12.08 -12.26 -20.61
N ALA A 213 -11.60 -11.07 -20.96
CA ALA A 213 -12.19 -10.22 -22.02
C ALA A 213 -12.00 -10.85 -23.41
N PHE A 214 -10.84 -11.42 -23.67
CA PHE A 214 -10.52 -12.10 -24.94
C PHE A 214 -10.90 -13.58 -24.96
N ASN A 215 -11.53 -14.10 -23.89
CA ASN A 215 -11.94 -15.52 -23.76
C ASN A 215 -10.80 -16.50 -24.12
N VAL A 216 -9.59 -16.25 -23.60
CA VAL A 216 -8.41 -17.06 -23.91
C VAL A 216 -8.48 -18.38 -23.12
N ARG A 217 -8.63 -19.49 -23.84
CA ARG A 217 -8.77 -20.83 -23.28
C ARG A 217 -7.54 -21.71 -23.43
N ASP A 218 -6.76 -21.47 -24.48
CA ASP A 218 -5.55 -22.21 -24.76
C ASP A 218 -4.45 -21.90 -23.72
N GLU A 219 -3.83 -22.95 -23.17
CA GLU A 219 -2.85 -22.83 -22.10
C GLU A 219 -1.54 -22.17 -22.60
N ALA A 220 -1.10 -22.47 -23.82
CA ALA A 220 0.10 -21.85 -24.38
C ALA A 220 -0.11 -20.34 -24.55
N SER A 221 -1.27 -19.94 -25.06
CA SER A 221 -1.67 -18.54 -25.21
C SER A 221 -1.77 -17.81 -23.84
N ARG A 222 -2.29 -18.49 -22.80
CA ARG A 222 -2.31 -17.95 -21.43
C ARG A 222 -0.91 -17.66 -20.91
N VAL A 223 0.02 -18.60 -21.10
CA VAL A 223 1.42 -18.42 -20.68
C VAL A 223 2.10 -17.30 -21.46
N MET A 224 1.90 -17.24 -22.79
CA MET A 224 2.45 -16.18 -23.64
C MET A 224 1.99 -14.77 -23.22
N ILE A 225 0.73 -14.63 -22.79
CA ILE A 225 0.17 -13.36 -22.29
C ILE A 225 0.63 -13.07 -20.86
N ALA A 226 0.65 -14.08 -19.99
CA ALA A 226 1.00 -13.91 -18.57
C ALA A 226 2.48 -13.56 -18.37
N ALA A 227 3.39 -14.21 -19.11
CA ALA A 227 4.84 -14.05 -18.95
C ALA A 227 5.32 -12.59 -18.99
N PRO A 228 4.99 -11.75 -20.00
CA PRO A 228 5.45 -10.37 -20.03
C PRO A 228 4.86 -9.50 -18.91
N ILE A 229 3.60 -9.74 -18.51
CA ILE A 229 2.95 -9.00 -17.43
C ILE A 229 3.60 -9.35 -16.08
N VAL A 230 3.78 -10.65 -15.82
CA VAL A 230 4.44 -11.13 -14.59
C VAL A 230 5.88 -10.64 -14.54
N ALA A 231 6.62 -10.65 -15.66
CA ALA A 231 7.97 -10.12 -15.73
C ALA A 231 8.01 -8.63 -15.38
N PHE A 232 7.14 -7.82 -15.98
CA PHE A 232 7.04 -6.39 -15.69
C PHE A 232 6.71 -6.11 -14.22
N VAL A 233 5.67 -6.77 -13.68
CA VAL A 233 5.24 -6.64 -12.29
C VAL A 233 6.37 -7.02 -11.33
N THR A 234 7.06 -8.13 -11.61
CA THR A 234 8.18 -8.60 -10.79
C THR A 234 9.33 -7.60 -10.83
N THR A 235 9.73 -7.11 -12.01
CA THR A 235 10.79 -6.11 -12.13
C THR A 235 10.42 -4.81 -11.39
N HIS A 236 9.17 -4.37 -11.48
CA HIS A 236 8.71 -3.18 -10.74
C HIS A 236 8.73 -3.40 -9.23
N ILE A 237 8.27 -4.56 -8.73
CA ILE A 237 8.36 -4.92 -7.30
C ILE A 237 9.82 -4.95 -6.84
N LEU A 238 10.72 -5.56 -7.61
CA LEU A 238 12.16 -5.56 -7.30
C LEU A 238 12.70 -4.13 -7.24
N TYR A 239 12.30 -3.26 -8.16
CA TYR A 239 12.66 -1.84 -8.13
C TYR A 239 12.20 -1.15 -6.83
N LEU A 240 10.95 -1.36 -6.40
CA LEU A 240 10.41 -0.76 -5.19
C LEU A 240 11.12 -1.22 -3.90
N ASN A 241 11.62 -2.46 -3.87
CA ASN A 241 12.26 -3.02 -2.69
C ASN A 241 13.77 -2.72 -2.61
N PHE A 242 14.48 -2.85 -3.73
CA PHE A 242 15.95 -2.75 -3.78
C PHE A 242 16.50 -1.35 -4.06
N TYR A 243 15.67 -0.45 -4.60
CA TYR A 243 16.06 0.94 -4.85
C TYR A 243 15.26 1.91 -3.96
N GLN A 244 15.60 3.20 -4.04
CA GLN A 244 14.82 4.22 -3.35
C GLN A 244 13.39 4.26 -3.89
N LEU A 245 12.43 4.06 -2.99
CA LEU A 245 11.01 4.02 -3.30
C LEU A 245 10.55 5.34 -3.93
N ASN A 246 10.32 5.32 -5.25
CA ASN A 246 9.80 6.47 -5.98
C ASN A 246 8.27 6.39 -6.11
N TYR A 247 7.58 7.03 -5.16
CA TYR A 247 6.11 7.11 -5.10
C TYR A 247 5.50 7.64 -6.38
N GLY A 248 6.11 8.67 -6.98
CA GLY A 248 5.60 9.27 -8.22
C GLY A 248 5.60 8.27 -9.37
N LEU A 249 6.68 7.50 -9.50
CA LEU A 249 6.74 6.43 -10.49
C LEU A 249 5.73 5.32 -10.16
N ASN A 250 5.64 4.90 -8.89
CA ASN A 250 4.73 3.83 -8.49
C ASN A 250 3.26 4.18 -8.78
N ILE A 251 2.83 5.40 -8.41
CA ILE A 251 1.47 5.88 -8.69
C ILE A 251 1.20 5.88 -10.19
N LYS A 252 2.15 6.36 -11.01
CA LYS A 252 1.99 6.36 -12.48
C LYS A 252 1.81 4.94 -13.04
N VAL A 253 2.62 3.99 -12.60
CA VAL A 253 2.54 2.58 -13.02
C VAL A 253 1.21 1.95 -12.61
N CYS A 254 0.78 2.12 -11.35
CA CYS A 254 -0.50 1.61 -10.85
C CYS A 254 -1.71 2.22 -11.58
N VAL A 255 -1.71 3.55 -11.78
CA VAL A 255 -2.78 4.24 -12.52
C VAL A 255 -2.83 3.76 -13.97
N ALA A 256 -1.69 3.60 -14.64
CA ALA A 256 -1.66 3.10 -16.01
C ALA A 256 -2.26 1.68 -16.13
N MET A 257 -1.87 0.75 -15.24
CA MET A 257 -2.39 -0.62 -15.24
C MET A 257 -3.89 -0.68 -14.92
N THR A 258 -4.35 0.09 -13.92
CA THR A 258 -5.77 0.13 -13.54
C THR A 258 -6.65 0.78 -14.61
N MET A 259 -6.17 1.84 -15.27
CA MET A 259 -6.88 2.45 -16.40
C MET A 259 -7.00 1.47 -17.56
N LEU A 260 -5.92 0.76 -17.91
CA LEU A 260 -5.96 -0.28 -18.94
C LEU A 260 -6.95 -1.39 -18.60
N GLN A 261 -6.93 -1.87 -17.36
CA GLN A 261 -7.90 -2.84 -16.85
C GLN A 261 -9.34 -2.33 -17.01
N PHE A 262 -9.62 -1.09 -16.58
CA PHE A 262 -10.94 -0.50 -16.66
C PHE A 262 -11.45 -0.43 -18.10
N ILE A 263 -10.60 0.03 -19.03
CA ILE A 263 -10.91 0.08 -20.46
C ILE A 263 -11.26 -1.31 -20.99
N LEU A 264 -10.48 -2.34 -20.64
CA LEU A 264 -10.75 -3.71 -21.07
C LEU A 264 -12.13 -4.19 -20.61
N TRP A 265 -12.51 -3.91 -19.36
CA TRP A 265 -13.83 -4.26 -18.84
C TRP A 265 -14.96 -3.50 -19.53
N VAL A 266 -14.79 -2.20 -19.78
CA VAL A 266 -15.80 -1.37 -20.47
C VAL A 266 -15.99 -1.85 -21.91
N VAL A 267 -14.89 -2.12 -22.63
CA VAL A 267 -14.93 -2.65 -23.99
C VAL A 267 -15.62 -4.01 -23.99
N TRP A 268 -15.22 -4.91 -23.09
CA TRP A 268 -15.83 -6.23 -22.99
C TRP A 268 -17.34 -6.14 -22.74
N ALA A 269 -17.77 -5.38 -21.73
CA ALA A 269 -19.18 -5.21 -21.39
C ALA A 269 -20.00 -4.51 -22.49
N GLY A 270 -19.37 -3.68 -23.34
CA GLY A 270 -20.02 -3.02 -24.45
C GLY A 270 -20.18 -3.89 -25.70
N PHE A 271 -19.38 -4.95 -25.85
CA PHE A 271 -19.40 -5.84 -27.01
C PHE A 271 -20.02 -7.22 -26.73
N THR A 272 -20.27 -7.58 -25.48
CA THR A 272 -20.99 -8.80 -25.06
C THR A 272 -22.42 -8.51 -24.67
#